data_AF-A0A1M5UQL0-F1
#
_entry.id   AF-A0A1M5UQL0-F1
#
_cell.length_a   1.000
_cell.length_b   1.000
_cell.length_c   1.000
_cell.angle_alpha   90.00
_cell.angle_beta   90.00
_cell.angle_gamma   90.00
#
_symmetry.space_group_name_H-M   'P 1'
#
loop_
_entity.id
_entity.type
_entity.pdbx_description
1 polymer ?
#
loop_
_entity_poly.entity_id
_entity_poly.type
_entity_poly.pdbx_seq_one_letter_code
_entity_poly.pdbx_strand_id
1 'polypeptide(L)'
;MTYGDEYIRTNSKIKGIEKLYACWEFRYSELDLLDGSNLICIASYRTLPKNDHFISAGFYDRIEDFKIEARKITHIIYSFLFIPSSREESGEIIEDVMSWNKKGFLERTR
;
A
#
# COMPACT_ATOMS: atom_id res chain seq x y z
N MET A 1 -18.73 19.37 2.78
CA MET A 1 -18.11 19.20 4.11
C MET A 1 -16.67 18.78 3.87
N THR A 2 -15.74 19.71 4.04
CA THR A 2 -14.30 19.47 4.02
C THR A 2 -13.93 18.81 5.34
N TYR A 3 -13.71 17.50 5.33
CA TYR A 3 -13.15 16.80 6.48
C TYR A 3 -11.69 17.23 6.62
N GLY A 4 -11.33 17.65 7.84
CA GLY A 4 -10.05 18.27 8.17
C GLY A 4 -8.85 17.37 7.90
N ASP A 5 -7.74 18.03 7.53
CA ASP A 5 -6.43 17.50 7.17
C ASP A 5 -5.68 16.70 8.28
N GLU A 6 -6.36 16.21 9.32
CA GLU A 6 -5.67 15.78 10.56
C GLU A 6 -5.45 14.27 10.77
N TYR A 7 -5.93 13.37 9.90
CA TYR A 7 -5.81 11.92 10.19
C TYR A 7 -5.37 11.01 9.04
N ILE A 8 -5.08 11.57 7.87
CA ILE A 8 -4.47 10.80 6.79
C ILE A 8 -2.97 11.09 6.86
N ARG A 9 -2.11 10.07 6.92
CA ARG A 9 -0.70 10.28 6.54
C ARG A 9 -0.65 10.44 5.02
N THR A 10 -1.11 11.59 4.55
CA THR A 10 -1.33 11.91 3.13
C THR A 10 -0.02 12.11 2.35
N ASN A 11 1.14 11.96 2.99
CA ASN A 11 2.45 12.26 2.40
C ASN A 11 3.50 11.18 2.73
N SER A 12 3.08 9.92 2.76
CA SER A 12 4.02 8.80 2.88
C SER A 12 4.73 8.55 1.55
N LYS A 13 5.90 7.91 1.62
CA LYS A 13 6.63 7.46 0.43
C LYS A 13 6.94 5.98 0.57
N ILE A 14 6.78 5.24 -0.53
CA ILE A 14 7.20 3.85 -0.64
C ILE A 14 8.32 3.72 -1.65
N LYS A 15 9.30 2.86 -1.33
CA LYS A 15 10.48 2.65 -2.14
C LYS A 15 10.32 1.40 -3.00
N GLY A 16 10.55 1.55 -4.30
CA GLY A 16 10.85 0.46 -5.23
C GLY A 16 12.35 0.31 -5.46
N ILE A 17 12.72 -0.59 -6.36
CA ILE A 17 14.11 -0.78 -6.81
C ILE A 17 14.60 0.48 -7.49
N GLU A 18 13.78 1.03 -8.39
CA GLU A 18 14.17 2.14 -9.27
C GLU A 18 13.83 3.51 -8.68
N LYS A 19 12.63 3.67 -8.11
CA LYS A 19 12.14 4.99 -7.69
C LYS A 19 11.38 4.99 -6.36
N LEU A 20 11.08 6.20 -5.90
CA LEU A 20 10.25 6.47 -4.72
C LEU A 20 8.87 6.94 -5.21
N TYR A 21 7.82 6.33 -4.67
CA TYR A 21 6.43 6.66 -4.99
C TYR A 21 5.79 7.40 -3.83
N ALA A 22 5.03 8.45 -4.14
CA ALA A 22 4.14 9.05 -3.16
C ALA A 22 2.98 8.10 -2.90
N CYS A 23 2.60 7.94 -1.63
CA CYS A 23 1.47 7.12 -1.24
C CYS A 23 0.74 7.68 -0.03
N TRP A 24 -0.50 7.25 0.13
CA TRP A 24 -1.27 7.46 1.34
C TRP A 24 -1.22 6.21 2.19
N GLU A 25 -0.96 6.35 3.48
CA GLU A 25 -0.99 5.25 4.44
C GLU A 25 -2.26 5.35 5.30
N PHE A 26 -3.05 4.27 5.31
CA PHE A 26 -4.24 4.14 6.14
C PHE A 26 -4.17 2.87 6.98
N ARG A 27 -4.65 2.92 8.21
CA ARG A 27 -4.91 1.70 9.00
C ARG A 27 -6.19 1.04 8.53
N TYR A 28 -6.36 -0.23 8.90
CA TYR A 28 -7.57 -0.98 8.59
C TYR A 28 -8.85 -0.26 9.06
N SER A 29 -8.83 0.32 10.28
CA SER A 29 -9.96 1.07 10.84
C SER A 29 -10.29 2.37 10.10
N GLU A 30 -9.37 2.86 9.26
CA GLU A 30 -9.49 4.13 8.55
C GLU A 30 -9.83 3.92 7.07
N LEU A 31 -9.90 2.67 6.60
CA LEU A 31 -10.20 2.35 5.20
C LEU A 31 -11.54 2.93 4.74
N ASP A 32 -12.54 2.96 5.61
CA ASP A 32 -13.87 3.49 5.27
C ASP A 32 -13.84 5.00 4.98
N LEU A 33 -12.80 5.72 5.42
CA LEU A 33 -12.58 7.14 5.14
C LEU A 33 -11.99 7.39 3.75
N LEU A 34 -11.35 6.38 3.15
CA LEU A 34 -10.74 6.51 1.85
C LEU A 34 -11.81 6.39 0.76
N ASP A 35 -11.84 7.40 -0.11
CA ASP A 35 -12.59 7.42 -1.35
C ASP A 35 -11.61 7.64 -2.52
N GLY A 36 -11.89 7.03 -3.68
CA GLY A 36 -11.02 7.16 -4.84
C GLY A 36 -11.08 6.00 -5.84
N SER A 37 -10.41 6.24 -6.96
CA SER A 37 -10.35 5.36 -8.13
C SER A 37 -8.94 5.31 -8.70
N ASN A 38 -8.64 4.25 -9.44
CA ASN A 38 -7.34 4.04 -10.10
C ASN A 38 -6.18 4.08 -9.09
N LEU A 39 -6.25 3.17 -8.12
CA LEU A 39 -5.29 3.08 -7.02
C LEU A 39 -4.60 1.73 -7.05
N ILE A 40 -3.28 1.74 -6.91
CA ILE A 40 -2.54 0.57 -6.46
C ILE A 40 -2.68 0.50 -4.95
N CYS A 41 -3.16 -0.62 -4.44
CA CYS A 41 -3.32 -0.88 -3.02
C CYS A 41 -2.29 -1.93 -2.60
N ILE A 42 -1.52 -1.64 -1.55
CA ILE A 42 -0.48 -2.52 -1.02
C ILE A 42 -0.79 -2.81 0.44
N ALA A 43 -0.95 -4.09 0.79
CA ALA A 43 -1.15 -4.52 2.16
C ALA A 43 0.21 -4.72 2.85
N SER A 44 0.41 -4.04 3.98
CA SER A 44 1.67 -4.09 4.73
C SER A 44 1.49 -4.62 6.15
N TYR A 45 2.45 -5.43 6.61
CA TYR A 45 2.62 -5.78 8.01
C TYR A 45 3.98 -5.34 8.50
N ARG A 46 4.10 -5.14 9.82
CA ARG A 46 5.32 -4.67 10.46
C ARG A 46 5.89 -5.75 11.37
N THR A 47 7.14 -6.14 11.14
CA THR A 47 7.91 -6.96 12.10
C THR A 47 8.82 -6.08 12.93
N LEU A 48 9.18 -6.53 14.13
CA LEU A 48 10.16 -5.82 14.96
C LEU A 48 11.60 -6.09 14.48
N PRO A 49 12.52 -5.12 14.61
CA PRO A 49 12.28 -3.72 14.99
C PRO A 49 11.89 -2.87 13.77
N LYS A 50 10.58 -2.60 13.59
CA LYS A 50 9.98 -1.69 12.59
C LYS A 50 10.38 -1.94 11.12
N ASN A 51 10.45 -3.19 10.72
CA ASN A 51 10.56 -3.53 9.30
C ASN A 51 9.17 -3.70 8.71
N ASP A 52 8.81 -2.81 7.78
CA ASP A 52 7.60 -2.96 6.98
C ASP A 52 7.86 -4.00 5.88
N HIS A 53 6.89 -4.89 5.70
CA HIS A 53 6.88 -5.93 4.68
C HIS A 53 5.57 -5.85 3.92
N PHE A 54 5.62 -6.15 2.62
CA PHE A 54 4.44 -6.12 1.75
C PHE A 54 3.99 -7.55 1.43
N ILE A 55 2.71 -7.84 1.68
CA ILE A 55 2.12 -9.18 1.49
C ILE A 55 1.55 -9.31 0.08
N SER A 56 0.89 -8.26 -0.37
CA SER A 56 0.13 -8.23 -1.61
C SER A 56 0.03 -6.81 -2.13
N ALA A 57 0.00 -6.70 -3.44
CA ALA A 57 -0.24 -5.45 -4.14
C ALA A 57 -1.19 -5.73 -5.32
N GLY A 58 -2.11 -4.81 -5.58
CA GLY A 58 -3.09 -4.94 -6.65
C GLY A 58 -3.57 -3.58 -7.12
N PHE A 59 -3.97 -3.48 -8.39
CA PHE A 59 -4.60 -2.29 -8.94
C PHE A 59 -6.12 -2.42 -8.87
N TYR A 60 -6.78 -1.34 -8.45
CA TYR A 60 -8.22 -1.28 -8.32
C TYR A 60 -8.73 -0.01 -8.99
N ASP A 61 -9.66 -0.16 -9.95
CA ASP A 61 -10.33 0.99 -10.56
C ASP A 61 -11.18 1.74 -9.53
N ARG A 62 -11.66 1.03 -8.49
CA ARG A 62 -12.48 1.59 -7.41
C ARG A 62 -12.04 1.07 -6.06
N ILE A 63 -11.99 1.95 -5.06
CA ILE A 63 -11.60 1.56 -3.70
C ILE A 63 -12.59 0.57 -3.05
N GLU A 64 -13.86 0.58 -3.46
CA GLU A 64 -14.86 -0.36 -2.94
C GLU A 64 -14.48 -1.83 -3.19
N ASP A 65 -13.92 -2.11 -4.37
CA ASP A 65 -13.49 -3.46 -4.75
C ASP A 65 -12.38 -3.94 -3.83
N PHE A 66 -11.41 -3.06 -3.55
CA PHE A 66 -10.37 -3.32 -2.56
C PHE A 66 -10.95 -3.54 -1.15
N LYS A 67 -11.90 -2.72 -0.69
CA LYS A 67 -12.53 -2.88 0.64
C LYS A 67 -13.16 -4.26 0.82
N ILE A 68 -13.77 -4.81 -0.24
CA ILE A 68 -14.33 -6.17 -0.23
C ILE A 68 -13.22 -7.22 -0.09
N GLU A 69 -12.10 -7.04 -0.79
CA GLU A 69 -10.95 -7.95 -0.71
C GLU A 69 -10.19 -7.84 0.61
N ALA A 70 -10.00 -6.63 1.13
CA ALA A 70 -9.33 -6.37 2.39
C ALA A 70 -9.97 -7.13 3.55
N ARG A 71 -11.31 -7.28 3.53
CA ARG A 71 -12.07 -8.07 4.51
C ARG A 71 -11.79 -9.58 4.46
N LYS A 72 -11.24 -10.08 3.34
CA LYS A 72 -10.86 -11.49 3.16
C LYS A 72 -9.42 -11.77 3.58
N ILE A 73 -8.61 -10.74 3.85
CA ILE A 73 -7.22 -10.91 4.24
C ILE A 73 -7.16 -11.48 5.66
N THR A 74 -6.59 -12.68 5.79
CA THR A 74 -6.43 -13.39 7.07
C THR A 74 -5.13 -13.06 7.81
N HIS A 75 -4.22 -12.32 7.17
CA HIS A 75 -2.94 -11.93 7.74
C HIS A 75 -3.10 -10.70 8.65
N ILE A 76 -2.22 -10.57 9.65
CA ILE A 76 -2.16 -9.37 10.50
C ILE A 76 -1.62 -8.20 9.65
N ILE A 77 -2.52 -7.36 9.16
CA ILE A 77 -2.17 -6.13 8.45
C ILE A 77 -1.97 -5.00 9.44
N TYR A 78 -0.84 -4.29 9.31
CA TYR A 78 -0.55 -3.09 10.07
C TYR A 78 -1.15 -1.85 9.39
N SER A 79 -0.91 -1.69 8.09
CA SER A 79 -1.44 -0.58 7.29
C SER A 79 -1.58 -0.96 5.81
N PHE A 80 -2.34 -0.16 5.08
CA PHE A 80 -2.49 -0.21 3.64
C PHE A 80 -1.90 1.05 3.02
N LEU A 81 -1.19 0.87 1.92
CA LEU A 81 -0.58 1.96 1.16
C LEU A 81 -1.29 2.09 -0.18
N PHE A 82 -1.64 3.32 -0.54
CA PHE A 82 -2.38 3.64 -1.77
C PHE A 82 -1.55 4.56 -2.65
N ILE A 83 -1.31 4.14 -3.89
CA ILE A 83 -0.58 4.92 -4.90
C ILE A 83 -1.55 5.22 -6.05
N PRO A 84 -1.85 6.49 -6.33
CA PRO A 84 -2.57 6.87 -7.54
C PRO A 84 -1.77 6.45 -8.79
N SER A 85 -2.42 5.75 -9.71
CA SER A 85 -1.80 5.23 -10.93
C SER A 85 -2.81 5.08 -12.04
N SER A 86 -2.37 5.07 -13.29
CA SER A 86 -3.16 4.50 -14.37
C SER A 86 -3.10 2.97 -14.36
N ARG A 87 -4.00 2.32 -15.09
CA ARG A 87 -3.98 0.85 -15.25
C ARG A 87 -2.73 0.42 -16.00
N GLU A 88 -2.34 1.19 -17.00
CA GLU A 88 -1.19 0.95 -17.89
C GLU A 88 0.12 0.93 -17.11
N GLU A 89 0.31 1.86 -16.17
CA GLU A 89 1.54 1.97 -15.39
C GLU A 89 1.54 1.07 -14.15
N SER A 90 0.37 0.59 -13.73
CA SER A 90 0.22 -0.09 -12.43
C SER A 90 1.06 -1.35 -12.29
N GLY A 91 1.24 -2.11 -13.38
CA GLY A 91 2.03 -3.34 -13.39
C GLY A 91 3.50 -3.07 -13.07
N GLU A 92 4.09 -2.06 -13.71
CA GLU A 92 5.50 -1.68 -13.52
C GLU A 92 5.76 -1.20 -12.09
N ILE A 93 4.84 -0.40 -11.54
CA ILE A 93 4.93 0.10 -10.16
C ILE A 93 4.85 -1.04 -9.15
N ILE A 94 3.89 -1.95 -9.33
CA ILE A 94 3.72 -3.12 -8.46
C ILE A 94 4.98 -3.99 -8.50
N GLU A 95 5.50 -4.28 -9.69
CA GLU A 95 6.71 -5.08 -9.87
C GLU A 95 7.93 -4.46 -9.19
N ASP A 96 8.14 -3.15 -9.38
CA ASP A 96 9.26 -2.40 -8.79
C ASP A 96 9.23 -2.43 -7.25
N VAL A 97 8.06 -2.16 -6.67
CA VAL A 97 7.86 -2.13 -5.21
C VAL A 97 7.98 -3.53 -4.60
N MET A 98 7.36 -4.55 -5.21
CA MET A 98 7.40 -5.92 -4.68
C MET A 98 8.79 -6.54 -4.83
N SER A 99 9.53 -6.19 -5.88
CA SER A 99 10.92 -6.62 -6.07
C SER A 99 11.85 -6.03 -5.01
N TRP A 100 11.67 -4.75 -4.65
CA TRP A 100 12.42 -4.11 -3.55
C TRP A 100 12.16 -4.81 -2.21
N ASN A 101 10.89 -5.10 -1.91
CA ASN A 101 10.50 -5.83 -0.70
C ASN A 101 11.16 -7.23 -0.63
N LYS A 102 11.17 -7.97 -1.74
CA LYS A 102 11.83 -9.28 -1.82
C LYS A 102 13.35 -9.19 -1.65
N LYS A 103 14.00 -8.19 -2.25
CA LYS A 103 15.44 -7.96 -2.11
C LYS A 103 15.80 -7.64 -0.65
N GLY A 104 15.06 -6.73 -0.02
CA GLY A 104 15.24 -6.38 1.38
C GLY A 104 15.04 -7.57 2.33
N PHE A 105 14.15 -8.51 2.00
CA PHE A 105 14.00 -9.76 2.74
C PHE A 105 15.24 -10.66 2.62
N LEU A 106 15.73 -10.91 1.39
CA LEU A 106 16.88 -11.79 1.15
C LEU A 106 18.19 -11.28 1.76
N GLU A 107 18.42 -9.96 1.74
CA GLU A 107 19.61 -9.35 2.33
C GLU A 107 19.63 -9.45 3.87
N ARG A 108 18.46 -9.61 4.51
CA ARG A 108 18.32 -9.70 5.98
C ARG A 108 18.41 -11.14 6.51
N THR A 109 18.31 -12.14 5.64
CA THR A 109 18.39 -13.58 5.99
C THR A 109 19.78 -14.18 5.76
N ARG A 110 20.78 -13.36 5.40
CA ARG A 110 22.20 -13.72 5.32
C ARG A 110 22.93 -13.26 6.57
#